data_AF-A0ABD2LYU3-F1
#
_entry.id   AF-A0ABD2LYU3-F1
#
_cell.length_a   1.000
_cell.length_b   1.000
_cell.length_c   1.000
_cell.angle_alpha   90.00
_cell.angle_beta   90.00
_cell.angle_gamma   90.00
#
_symmetry.space_group_name_H-M   'P 1'
#
loop_
_entity.id
_entity.type
_entity.pdbx_description
1 polymer ?
#
loop_
_entity_poly.entity_id
_entity_poly.type
_entity_poly.pdbx_seq_one_letter_code
_entity_poly.pdbx_strand_id
1 'polypeptide(L)'
;MSDRRKEAEEKMAKAIFISADCWLCVFDLLPAYQLGLGIALISHRFDYYIDEHFKTRKWALKSMELLPKYETDGTWGMKIVKFYDGDELPIPQIELPRKVIGFECIIISYIDQNAIAFLRRFRQLFAACQINLAINTKSDCILKFILRNVWPMLGQNIHGLETSTRNFHHLRQFVPSILNECTSLRLINAYYYGFFAKFPCDDSATASDGQAVAKWLFTPRPDIVPKVLFCSLHTDDRNWSSNLEPFKAAFASASSPANFIIVIWFHYSADFVVPFELINELTREQLALKATDYSNRFLFVRSPIERDESKWAKWEKEAIGWECFDQCNQIYIRINENKIGDGLLDATPGPSDQQQK
;
A
#
# COMPACT_ATOMS: atom_id res chain seq x y z
N MET A 1 42.29 9.90 -13.10
CA MET A 1 41.31 10.85 -13.67
C MET A 1 39.94 10.78 -12.99
N SER A 2 39.58 9.67 -12.33
CA SER A 2 38.31 9.48 -11.59
C SER A 2 38.19 10.37 -10.33
N ASP A 3 39.23 10.44 -9.49
CA ASP A 3 39.15 11.17 -8.21
C ASP A 3 38.99 12.69 -8.36
N ARG A 4 39.58 13.28 -9.42
CA ARG A 4 39.46 14.72 -9.69
C ARG A 4 38.05 15.13 -10.11
N ARG A 5 37.25 14.21 -10.65
CA ARG A 5 35.87 14.46 -11.05
C ARG A 5 34.94 14.46 -9.84
N LYS A 6 35.13 13.51 -8.92
CA LYS A 6 34.45 13.44 -7.62
C LYS A 6 34.78 14.65 -6.72
N GLU A 7 36.05 15.04 -6.63
CA GLU A 7 36.46 16.25 -5.92
C GLU A 7 35.90 17.53 -6.56
N ALA A 8 35.80 17.58 -7.90
CA ALA A 8 35.23 18.72 -8.61
C ALA A 8 33.71 18.81 -8.42
N GLU A 9 33.00 17.68 -8.38
CA GLU A 9 31.57 17.59 -8.08
C GLU A 9 31.28 17.97 -6.62
N GLU A 10 32.08 17.50 -5.65
CA GLU A 10 31.99 17.92 -4.25
C GLU A 10 32.33 19.41 -4.05
N LYS A 11 33.29 19.94 -4.81
CA LYS A 11 33.59 21.39 -4.82
C LYS A 11 32.48 22.20 -5.47
N MET A 12 31.89 21.75 -6.57
CA MET A 12 30.75 22.43 -7.20
C MET A 12 29.52 22.43 -6.29
N ALA A 13 29.22 21.31 -5.63
CA ALA A 13 28.14 21.23 -4.63
C ALA A 13 28.34 22.20 -3.45
N LYS A 14 29.60 22.53 -3.11
CA LYS A 14 29.95 23.53 -2.09
C LYS A 14 30.05 24.97 -2.62
N ALA A 15 30.21 25.19 -3.93
CA ALA A 15 30.56 26.50 -4.52
C ALA A 15 29.39 27.28 -5.14
N ILE A 16 28.19 26.71 -5.25
CA ILE A 16 27.02 27.44 -5.75
C ILE A 16 26.51 28.38 -4.65
N PHE A 17 27.04 29.61 -4.62
CA PHE A 17 26.56 30.70 -3.76
C PHE A 17 25.43 31.45 -4.47
N ILE A 18 24.21 30.94 -4.34
CA ILE A 18 22.99 31.62 -4.78
C ILE A 18 22.40 32.35 -3.56
N SER A 19 22.06 33.64 -3.71
CA SER A 19 21.49 34.45 -2.63
C SER A 19 20.12 33.91 -2.19
N ALA A 20 19.71 34.23 -0.96
CA ALA A 20 18.40 33.85 -0.44
C ALA A 20 17.25 34.35 -1.33
N ASP A 21 17.37 35.57 -1.88
CA ASP A 21 16.37 36.16 -2.78
C ASP A 21 16.25 35.38 -4.10
N CYS A 22 17.37 34.91 -4.66
CA CYS A 22 17.35 34.08 -5.87
C CYS A 22 16.74 32.70 -5.60
N TRP A 23 17.00 32.10 -4.42
CA TRP A 23 16.32 30.86 -4.01
C TRP A 23 14.82 31.07 -3.81
N LEU A 24 14.41 32.25 -3.33
CA LEU A 24 12.99 32.57 -3.13
C LEU A 24 12.21 32.59 -4.45
N CYS A 25 12.76 33.24 -5.49
CA CYS A 25 12.16 33.25 -6.83
C CYS A 25 12.09 31.86 -7.47
N VAL A 26 13.02 30.96 -7.11
CA VAL A 26 13.02 29.57 -7.59
C VAL A 26 11.81 28.79 -7.04
N PHE A 27 11.28 29.11 -5.85
CA PHE A 27 10.07 28.45 -5.31
C PHE A 27 8.79 28.77 -6.07
N ASP A 28 8.70 29.96 -6.66
CA ASP A 28 7.53 30.37 -7.45
C ASP A 28 7.52 29.74 -8.85
N LEU A 29 8.70 29.36 -9.34
CA LEU A 29 8.90 28.83 -10.69
C LEU A 29 8.96 27.30 -10.74
N LEU A 30 9.32 26.64 -9.63
CA LEU A 30 9.48 25.18 -9.62
C LEU A 30 8.25 24.43 -9.09
N PRO A 31 7.80 23.40 -9.81
CA PRO A 31 6.82 22.45 -9.30
C PRO A 31 7.29 21.78 -8.00
N ALA A 32 6.34 21.46 -7.10
CA ALA A 32 6.61 20.88 -5.78
C ALA A 32 7.52 19.62 -5.80
N TYR A 33 7.43 18.80 -6.86
CA TYR A 33 8.26 17.61 -7.00
C TYR A 33 9.70 17.91 -7.39
N GLN A 34 9.98 18.91 -8.24
CA GLN A 34 11.36 19.31 -8.57
C GLN A 34 12.05 19.86 -7.33
N LEU A 35 11.28 20.50 -6.48
CA LEU A 35 11.79 20.97 -5.22
C LEU A 35 12.12 19.83 -4.25
N GLY A 36 11.18 18.90 -4.07
CA GLY A 36 11.31 17.78 -3.15
C GLY A 36 12.30 16.71 -3.60
N LEU A 37 12.38 16.39 -4.90
CA LEU A 37 13.27 15.36 -5.45
C LEU A 37 14.56 15.91 -6.08
N GLY A 38 14.52 17.10 -6.66
CA GLY A 38 15.67 17.66 -7.38
C GLY A 38 16.60 18.45 -6.46
N ILE A 39 16.04 19.39 -5.72
CA ILE A 39 16.84 20.44 -5.06
C ILE A 39 17.07 20.18 -3.57
N ALA A 40 16.04 19.73 -2.85
CA ALA A 40 16.16 19.45 -1.43
C ALA A 40 17.09 18.25 -1.16
N LEU A 41 17.02 17.21 -2.00
CA LEU A 41 17.82 15.99 -1.86
C LEU A 41 19.32 16.13 -2.15
N ILE A 42 19.77 17.31 -2.59
CA ILE A 42 21.17 17.57 -2.91
C ILE A 42 21.77 18.70 -2.08
N SER A 43 20.98 19.39 -1.24
CA SER A 43 21.44 20.60 -0.55
C SER A 43 20.87 20.75 0.86
N HIS A 44 21.69 20.46 1.88
CA HIS A 44 21.38 20.74 3.29
C HIS A 44 21.06 22.23 3.56
N ARG A 45 21.64 23.14 2.76
CA ARG A 45 21.36 24.58 2.83
C ARG A 45 19.94 24.90 2.38
N PHE A 46 19.46 24.19 1.37
CA PHE A 46 18.13 24.38 0.84
C PHE A 46 17.05 23.96 1.84
N ASP A 47 17.27 22.85 2.55
CA ASP A 47 16.40 22.43 3.65
C ASP A 47 16.28 23.50 4.73
N TYR A 48 17.41 24.09 5.14
CA TYR A 48 17.42 25.18 6.11
C TYR A 48 16.62 26.41 5.63
N TYR A 49 16.77 26.82 4.37
CA TYR A 49 16.01 27.95 3.82
C TYR A 49 14.52 27.66 3.67
N ILE A 50 14.15 26.44 3.25
CA ILE A 50 12.76 25.98 3.25
C ILE A 50 12.19 26.03 4.67
N ASP A 51 12.97 25.60 5.67
CA ASP A 51 12.61 25.63 7.09
C ASP A 51 12.39 27.05 7.62
N GLU A 52 13.28 27.97 7.25
CA GLU A 52 13.22 29.37 7.67
C GLU A 52 12.06 30.15 7.03
N HIS A 53 11.86 30.02 5.72
CA HIS A 53 10.91 30.85 4.96
C HIS A 53 9.52 30.23 4.81
N PHE A 54 9.40 28.90 4.78
CA PHE A 54 8.14 28.20 4.57
C PHE A 54 7.71 27.39 5.79
N LYS A 55 7.78 27.99 6.98
CA LYS A 55 7.56 27.32 8.29
C LYS A 55 6.33 26.41 8.35
N THR A 56 5.27 26.72 7.61
CA THR A 56 4.00 25.96 7.60
C THR A 56 3.78 25.11 6.35
N ARG A 57 4.59 25.29 5.29
CA ARG A 57 4.34 24.64 3.99
C ARG A 57 4.74 23.17 4.05
N LYS A 58 3.77 22.32 3.80
CA LYS A 58 3.93 20.87 3.68
C LYS A 58 3.87 20.46 2.21
N TRP A 59 4.62 19.43 1.84
CA TRP A 59 4.86 19.06 0.45
C TRP A 59 4.49 17.59 0.25
N ALA A 60 3.96 17.26 -0.93
CA ALA A 60 3.78 15.88 -1.36
C ALA A 60 4.57 15.64 -2.65
N LEU A 61 5.27 14.51 -2.72
CA LEU A 61 5.96 14.11 -3.93
C LEU A 61 4.94 13.67 -4.99
N LYS A 62 5.23 13.92 -6.26
CA LYS A 62 4.40 13.41 -7.36
C LYS A 62 4.75 11.96 -7.69
N SER A 63 3.98 11.39 -8.61
CA SER A 63 4.17 10.04 -9.13
C SER A 63 5.55 9.82 -9.75
N MET A 64 6.21 8.74 -9.35
CA MET A 64 7.54 8.34 -9.84
C MET A 64 7.62 6.83 -10.06
N GLU A 65 8.52 6.40 -10.94
CA GLU A 65 8.74 4.98 -11.24
C GLU A 65 10.23 4.60 -11.14
N LEU A 66 10.50 3.48 -10.46
CA LEU A 66 11.80 2.85 -10.37
C LEU A 66 11.93 1.83 -11.51
N LEU A 67 12.80 2.14 -12.47
CA LEU A 67 13.03 1.36 -13.69
C LEU A 67 14.45 0.80 -13.71
N PRO A 68 14.67 -0.32 -14.43
CA PRO A 68 16.02 -0.78 -14.68
C PRO A 68 16.75 0.21 -15.61
N LYS A 69 18.05 0.38 -15.38
CA LYS A 69 18.97 1.12 -16.25
C LYS A 69 20.13 0.19 -16.61
N TYR A 70 20.43 0.09 -17.90
CA TYR A 70 21.60 -0.66 -18.33
C TYR A 70 22.81 0.26 -18.24
N GLU A 71 23.78 -0.12 -17.41
CA GLU A 71 24.98 0.68 -17.17
C GLU A 71 26.08 0.35 -18.19
N THR A 72 27.02 1.28 -18.36
CA THR A 72 28.09 1.13 -19.36
C THR A 72 29.08 0.01 -19.03
N ASP A 73 29.11 -0.45 -17.78
CA ASP A 73 29.94 -1.57 -17.32
C ASP A 73 29.30 -2.95 -17.58
N GLY A 74 28.13 -2.97 -18.23
CA GLY A 74 27.41 -4.18 -18.57
C GLY A 74 26.48 -4.69 -17.47
N THR A 75 26.36 -3.97 -16.35
CA THR A 75 25.48 -4.33 -15.22
C THR A 75 24.12 -3.64 -15.31
N TRP A 76 23.14 -4.19 -14.59
CA TRP A 76 21.85 -3.54 -14.38
C TRP A 76 21.89 -2.68 -13.11
N GLY A 77 21.55 -1.41 -13.27
CA GLY A 77 21.28 -0.47 -12.18
C GLY A 77 19.82 -0.04 -12.14
N MET A 78 19.55 0.95 -11.30
CA MET A 78 18.22 1.55 -11.12
C MET A 78 18.24 3.01 -11.57
N LYS A 79 17.19 3.44 -12.27
CA LYS A 79 16.87 4.85 -12.48
C LYS A 79 15.48 5.19 -11.95
N ILE A 80 15.29 6.44 -11.58
CA ILE A 80 13.99 6.98 -11.20
C ILE A 80 13.52 7.83 -12.37
N VAL A 81 12.27 7.66 -12.79
CA VAL A 81 11.67 8.52 -13.81
C VAL A 81 10.39 9.16 -13.31
N LYS A 82 10.05 10.33 -13.85
CA LYS A 82 8.73 10.92 -13.65
C LYS A 82 7.68 10.08 -14.37
N PHE A 83 6.59 9.79 -13.66
CA PHE A 83 5.46 9.09 -14.27
C PHE A 83 4.84 9.95 -15.37
N TYR A 84 4.51 9.36 -16.51
CA TYR A 84 4.07 9.97 -17.79
C TYR A 84 5.12 10.72 -18.62
N ASP A 85 6.01 11.49 -18.01
CA ASP A 85 6.96 12.32 -18.77
C ASP A 85 8.26 11.59 -19.12
N GLY A 86 8.63 10.55 -18.37
CA GLY A 86 9.82 9.74 -18.62
C GLY A 86 11.16 10.40 -18.27
N ASP A 87 11.14 11.66 -17.83
CA ASP A 87 12.32 12.40 -17.38
C ASP A 87 13.01 11.68 -16.22
N GLU A 88 14.32 11.46 -16.33
CA GLU A 88 15.14 10.85 -15.28
C GLU A 88 15.31 11.83 -14.11
N LEU A 89 15.02 11.34 -12.90
CA LEU A 89 15.15 12.08 -11.65
C LEU A 89 16.44 11.65 -10.93
N PRO A 90 17.10 12.58 -10.22
CA PRO A 90 18.26 12.22 -9.42
C PRO A 90 17.86 11.28 -8.28
N ILE A 91 18.74 10.33 -7.97
CA ILE A 91 18.54 9.39 -6.86
C ILE A 91 18.94 10.10 -5.55
N PRO A 92 18.02 10.27 -4.58
CA PRO A 92 18.34 10.83 -3.27
C PRO A 92 19.58 10.21 -2.63
N GLN A 93 20.54 11.05 -2.24
CA GLN A 93 21.71 10.62 -1.46
C GLN A 93 21.63 10.99 0.02
N ILE A 94 20.58 11.70 0.43
CA ILE A 94 20.29 12.06 1.83
C ILE A 94 18.84 11.69 2.18
N GLU A 95 18.50 11.77 3.47
CA GLU A 95 17.11 11.62 3.92
C GLU A 95 16.22 12.75 3.38
N LEU A 96 14.93 12.46 3.22
CA LEU A 96 13.97 13.46 2.78
C LEU A 96 13.78 14.56 3.83
N PRO A 97 13.53 15.81 3.41
CA PRO A 97 13.19 16.89 4.33
C PRO A 97 11.91 16.57 5.08
N ARG A 98 11.85 16.91 6.38
CA ARG A 98 10.69 16.62 7.26
C ARG A 98 9.36 17.24 6.80
N LYS A 99 9.42 18.23 5.91
CA LYS A 99 8.24 18.91 5.36
C LYS A 99 7.59 18.15 4.20
N VAL A 100 8.25 17.12 3.68
CA VAL A 100 7.63 16.17 2.77
C VAL A 100 6.80 15.21 3.62
N ILE A 101 5.47 15.25 3.44
CA ILE A 101 4.51 14.53 4.30
C ILE A 101 3.71 13.45 3.57
N GLY A 102 3.85 13.38 2.24
CA GLY A 102 3.22 12.33 1.45
C GLY A 102 3.79 12.26 0.05
N PHE A 103 3.18 11.41 -0.75
CA PHE A 103 3.48 11.22 -2.16
C PHE A 103 2.20 10.82 -2.90
N GLU A 104 2.18 10.95 -4.22
CA GLU A 104 1.06 10.51 -5.05
C GLU A 104 1.18 8.99 -5.27
N CYS A 105 2.17 8.56 -6.06
CA CYS A 105 2.43 7.15 -6.33
C CYS A 105 3.94 6.84 -6.46
N ILE A 106 4.39 5.69 -5.96
CA ILE A 106 5.72 5.13 -6.21
C ILE A 106 5.52 3.78 -6.89
N ILE A 107 5.88 3.70 -8.16
CA ILE A 107 5.83 2.45 -8.94
C ILE A 107 7.20 1.78 -8.88
N ILE A 108 7.24 0.53 -8.45
CA ILE A 108 8.46 -0.27 -8.34
C ILE A 108 8.41 -1.36 -9.41
N SER A 109 9.07 -1.09 -10.54
CA SER A 109 9.16 -2.00 -11.69
C SER A 109 10.49 -2.75 -11.76
N TYR A 110 11.44 -2.40 -10.89
CA TYR A 110 12.76 -3.01 -10.74
C TYR A 110 13.22 -2.91 -9.29
N ILE A 111 13.92 -3.93 -8.79
CA ILE A 111 14.46 -3.93 -7.43
C ILE A 111 15.88 -4.51 -7.40
N ASP A 112 16.78 -3.73 -6.81
CA ASP A 112 18.17 -4.06 -6.48
C ASP A 112 18.53 -3.47 -5.11
N GLN A 113 19.81 -3.53 -4.73
CA GLN A 113 20.26 -2.92 -3.47
C GLN A 113 20.06 -1.40 -3.46
N ASN A 114 20.19 -0.72 -4.62
CA ASN A 114 20.00 0.72 -4.74
C ASN A 114 18.53 1.11 -4.52
N ALA A 115 17.60 0.35 -5.06
CA ALA A 115 16.17 0.52 -4.85
C ALA A 115 15.81 0.34 -3.36
N ILE A 116 16.37 -0.66 -2.69
CA ILE A 116 16.16 -0.83 -1.24
C ILE A 116 16.75 0.36 -0.46
N ALA A 117 17.97 0.78 -0.79
CA ALA A 117 18.60 1.93 -0.15
C ALA A 117 17.77 3.21 -0.35
N PHE A 118 17.23 3.40 -1.54
CA PHE A 118 16.29 4.48 -1.86
C PHE A 118 15.03 4.40 -0.96
N LEU A 119 14.36 3.26 -0.90
CA LEU A 119 13.15 3.08 -0.07
C LEU A 119 13.42 3.29 1.42
N ARG A 120 14.61 2.89 1.91
CA ARG A 120 15.02 3.12 3.30
C ARG A 120 15.10 4.61 3.65
N ARG A 121 15.52 5.47 2.71
CA ARG A 121 15.55 6.93 2.91
C ARG A 121 14.15 7.54 3.03
N PHE A 122 13.13 6.82 2.55
CA PHE A 122 11.72 7.22 2.62
C PHE A 122 11.01 6.64 3.85
N ARG A 123 11.71 5.90 4.72
CA ARG A 123 11.10 5.25 5.90
C ARG A 123 10.37 6.24 6.81
N GLN A 124 10.91 7.44 7.02
CA GLN A 124 10.24 8.47 7.82
C GLN A 124 8.93 8.94 7.18
N LEU A 125 8.92 9.07 5.84
CA LEU A 125 7.72 9.41 5.08
C LEU A 125 6.66 8.31 5.20
N PHE A 126 7.07 7.04 5.05
CA PHE A 126 6.17 5.90 5.20
C PHE A 126 5.63 5.75 6.63
N ALA A 127 6.40 6.18 7.63
CA ALA A 127 5.95 6.23 9.02
C ALA A 127 4.95 7.36 9.30
N ALA A 128 4.90 8.39 8.47
CA ALA A 128 4.07 9.57 8.66
C ALA A 128 2.72 9.53 7.90
N CYS A 129 2.50 8.53 7.04
CA CYS A 129 1.29 8.44 6.22
C CYS A 129 0.73 7.02 6.16
N GLN A 130 -0.56 6.92 5.81
CA GLN A 130 -1.23 5.66 5.51
C GLN A 130 -0.86 5.20 4.10
N ILE A 131 -0.37 3.98 3.96
CA ILE A 131 0.15 3.43 2.70
C ILE A 131 -0.91 2.56 2.04
N ASN A 132 -1.14 2.80 0.75
CA ASN A 132 -1.89 1.90 -0.12
C ASN A 132 -0.90 1.05 -0.93
N LEU A 133 -0.71 -0.20 -0.53
CA LEU A 133 0.25 -1.11 -1.15
C LEU A 133 -0.46 -1.99 -2.18
N ALA A 134 -0.03 -1.91 -3.43
CA ALA A 134 -0.48 -2.78 -4.50
C ALA A 134 0.66 -3.72 -4.92
N ILE A 135 0.43 -5.05 -4.93
CA ILE A 135 1.44 -6.06 -5.29
C ILE A 135 0.97 -6.87 -6.49
N ASN A 136 1.69 -6.72 -7.60
CA ASN A 136 1.49 -7.47 -8.83
C ASN A 136 2.79 -8.10 -9.32
N THR A 137 3.07 -9.29 -8.79
CA THR A 137 4.12 -10.19 -9.30
C THR A 137 3.51 -11.55 -9.62
N LYS A 138 4.15 -12.32 -10.50
CA LYS A 138 3.82 -13.75 -10.72
C LYS A 138 4.78 -14.69 -9.99
N SER A 139 5.83 -14.14 -9.40
CA SER A 139 6.99 -14.87 -8.90
C SER A 139 7.06 -14.89 -7.38
N ASP A 140 7.16 -16.09 -6.83
CA ASP A 140 7.20 -16.33 -5.39
C ASP A 140 8.52 -15.87 -4.77
N CYS A 141 9.62 -15.90 -5.53
CA CYS A 141 10.90 -15.41 -5.06
C CYS A 141 10.87 -13.88 -4.92
N ILE A 142 10.26 -13.17 -5.87
CA ILE A 142 10.00 -11.73 -5.76
C ILE A 142 9.10 -11.44 -4.55
N LEU A 143 8.04 -12.21 -4.36
CA LEU A 143 7.14 -12.01 -3.23
C LEU A 143 7.83 -12.20 -1.88
N LYS A 144 8.62 -13.27 -1.72
CA LYS A 144 9.48 -13.49 -0.54
C LYS A 144 10.47 -12.35 -0.34
N PHE A 145 11.03 -11.84 -1.43
CA PHE A 145 11.96 -10.73 -1.38
C PHE A 145 11.30 -9.45 -0.87
N ILE A 146 10.11 -9.10 -1.39
CA ILE A 146 9.30 -7.97 -0.94
C ILE A 146 8.99 -8.12 0.55
N LEU A 147 8.52 -9.30 0.98
CA LEU A 147 8.24 -9.59 2.39
C LEU A 147 9.45 -9.39 3.30
N ARG A 148 10.65 -9.76 2.86
CA ARG A 148 11.87 -9.64 3.66
C ARG A 148 12.45 -8.24 3.69
N ASN A 149 12.43 -7.54 2.56
CA ASN A 149 13.20 -6.31 2.39
C ASN A 149 12.34 -5.04 2.35
N VAL A 150 11.12 -5.12 1.83
CA VAL A 150 10.23 -3.95 1.64
C VAL A 150 9.18 -3.88 2.74
N TRP A 151 8.54 -5.01 3.05
CA TRP A 151 7.47 -5.08 4.05
C TRP A 151 7.86 -4.51 5.42
N PRO A 152 9.06 -4.74 5.98
CA PRO A 152 9.43 -4.18 7.29
C PRO A 152 9.44 -2.65 7.34
N MET A 153 9.56 -1.98 6.19
CA MET A 153 9.52 -0.51 6.10
C MET A 153 8.10 0.05 6.02
N LEU A 154 7.14 -0.78 5.58
CA LEU A 154 5.77 -0.35 5.26
C LEU A 154 4.73 -0.92 6.23
N GLY A 155 4.93 -2.15 6.71
CA GLY A 155 3.91 -3.05 7.23
C GLY A 155 3.00 -2.47 8.31
N GLN A 156 3.54 -1.66 9.22
CA GLN A 156 2.77 -1.03 10.30
C GLN A 156 1.80 0.06 9.81
N ASN A 157 2.09 0.66 8.66
CA ASN A 157 1.31 1.77 8.10
C ASN A 157 0.55 1.39 6.83
N ILE A 158 0.58 0.12 6.42
CA ILE A 158 -0.27 -0.39 5.33
C ILE A 158 -1.72 -0.26 5.77
N HIS A 159 -2.44 0.63 5.08
CA HIS A 159 -3.85 0.90 5.28
C HIS A 159 -4.71 0.17 4.26
N GLY A 160 -4.24 0.09 3.01
CA GLY A 160 -4.86 -0.68 1.94
C GLY A 160 -3.88 -1.68 1.35
N LEU A 161 -4.34 -2.91 1.13
CA LEU A 161 -3.61 -3.95 0.43
C LEU A 161 -4.38 -4.38 -0.81
N GLU A 162 -3.81 -4.10 -1.99
CA GLU A 162 -4.30 -4.58 -3.27
C GLU A 162 -3.38 -5.68 -3.81
N THR A 163 -3.94 -6.83 -4.14
CA THR A 163 -3.14 -7.96 -4.60
C THR A 163 -4.01 -8.94 -5.38
N SER A 164 -3.41 -9.71 -6.29
CA SER A 164 -4.09 -10.87 -6.87
C SER A 164 -4.35 -11.93 -5.80
N THR A 165 -5.35 -12.78 -6.01
CA THR A 165 -5.64 -13.90 -5.09
C THR A 165 -4.49 -14.89 -4.98
N ARG A 166 -3.74 -15.13 -6.06
CA ARG A 166 -2.50 -15.92 -6.03
C ARG A 166 -1.46 -15.31 -5.08
N ASN A 167 -1.17 -14.02 -5.24
CA ASN A 167 -0.18 -13.35 -4.39
C ASN A 167 -0.65 -13.30 -2.94
N PHE A 168 -1.93 -13.07 -2.69
CA PHE A 168 -2.50 -13.13 -1.35
C PHE A 168 -2.31 -14.51 -0.71
N HIS A 169 -2.63 -15.58 -1.44
CA HIS A 169 -2.44 -16.96 -0.98
C HIS A 169 -0.99 -17.22 -0.58
N HIS A 170 -0.04 -16.81 -1.43
CA HIS A 170 1.38 -17.03 -1.17
C HIS A 170 1.92 -16.13 -0.04
N LEU A 171 1.45 -14.89 0.08
CA LEU A 171 1.75 -14.02 1.22
C LEU A 171 1.38 -14.71 2.53
N ARG A 172 0.18 -15.32 2.59
CA ARG A 172 -0.27 -16.08 3.75
C ARG A 172 0.51 -17.36 3.99
N GLN A 173 0.91 -18.09 2.94
CA GLN A 173 1.77 -19.25 3.10
C GLN A 173 3.13 -18.88 3.72
N PHE A 174 3.69 -17.72 3.36
CA PHE A 174 4.96 -17.26 3.91
C PHE A 174 4.81 -16.65 5.31
N VAL A 175 3.72 -15.91 5.54
CA VAL A 175 3.42 -15.26 6.82
C VAL A 175 1.91 -15.43 7.10
N PRO A 176 1.49 -16.52 7.78
CA PRO A 176 0.07 -16.81 8.00
C PRO A 176 -0.72 -15.71 8.73
N SER A 177 -0.05 -15.04 9.67
CA SER A 177 -0.55 -13.96 10.54
C SER A 177 -0.54 -12.57 9.91
N ILE A 178 -0.14 -12.43 8.63
CA ILE A 178 0.14 -11.13 7.98
C ILE A 178 -1.01 -10.11 8.12
N LEU A 179 -2.26 -10.55 8.07
CA LEU A 179 -3.43 -9.67 8.22
C LEU A 179 -3.60 -9.12 9.64
N ASN A 180 -3.23 -9.92 10.65
CA ASN A 180 -3.36 -9.54 12.05
C ASN A 180 -2.16 -8.70 12.52
N GLU A 181 -1.00 -8.88 11.91
CA GLU A 181 0.19 -8.04 12.16
C GLU A 181 0.04 -6.62 11.61
N CYS A 182 -0.72 -6.44 10.53
CA CYS A 182 -1.01 -5.12 9.95
C CYS A 182 -2.18 -4.43 10.67
N THR A 183 -1.93 -3.88 11.85
CA THR A 183 -2.95 -3.21 12.68
C THR A 183 -3.64 -2.01 12.00
N SER A 184 -2.94 -1.33 11.08
CA SER A 184 -3.50 -0.22 10.30
C SER A 184 -4.39 -0.66 9.14
N LEU A 185 -4.33 -1.95 8.75
CA LEU A 185 -4.99 -2.48 7.55
C LEU A 185 -6.51 -2.35 7.66
N ARG A 186 -7.06 -1.46 6.84
CA ARG A 186 -8.49 -1.19 6.71
C ARG A 186 -9.05 -1.85 5.48
N LEU A 187 -8.30 -1.87 4.39
CA LEU A 187 -8.81 -2.21 3.08
C LEU A 187 -8.05 -3.39 2.48
N ILE A 188 -8.78 -4.38 1.98
CA ILE A 188 -8.23 -5.46 1.15
C ILE A 188 -8.95 -5.43 -0.19
N ASN A 189 -8.20 -5.32 -1.28
CA ASN A 189 -8.70 -5.47 -2.64
C ASN A 189 -8.04 -6.67 -3.32
N ALA A 190 -8.82 -7.74 -3.49
CA ALA A 190 -8.41 -8.92 -4.23
C ALA A 190 -8.89 -8.81 -5.68
N TYR A 191 -8.07 -8.22 -6.56
CA TYR A 191 -8.45 -7.99 -7.95
C TYR A 191 -8.27 -9.27 -8.79
N TYR A 192 -9.27 -9.60 -9.62
CA TYR A 192 -9.44 -10.85 -10.39
C TYR A 192 -9.59 -12.13 -9.54
N TYR A 193 -10.77 -12.75 -9.61
CA TYR A 193 -11.11 -14.00 -8.89
C TYR A 193 -10.97 -13.89 -7.38
N GLY A 194 -11.62 -12.87 -6.78
CA GLY A 194 -11.56 -12.58 -5.35
C GLY A 194 -12.06 -13.75 -4.48
N PHE A 195 -11.69 -13.73 -3.20
CA PHE A 195 -12.19 -14.68 -2.21
C PHE A 195 -13.28 -14.02 -1.35
N PHE A 196 -14.29 -14.81 -0.97
CA PHE A 196 -15.29 -14.42 0.03
C PHE A 196 -14.92 -14.99 1.41
N ALA A 197 -15.45 -14.38 2.48
CA ALA A 197 -15.24 -14.85 3.83
C ALA A 197 -15.78 -16.29 4.02
N LYS A 198 -15.00 -17.15 4.67
CA LYS A 198 -15.31 -18.56 4.93
C LYS A 198 -15.26 -18.84 6.43
N PHE A 199 -16.15 -19.71 6.90
CA PHE A 199 -16.27 -20.05 8.32
C PHE A 199 -15.93 -21.53 8.56
N PRO A 200 -15.43 -21.89 9.77
CA PRO A 200 -15.14 -21.02 10.92
C PRO A 200 -13.94 -20.09 10.68
N CYS A 201 -13.92 -18.93 11.35
CA CYS A 201 -12.83 -17.96 11.31
C CYS A 201 -11.52 -18.60 11.81
N ASP A 202 -10.46 -18.53 11.00
CA ASP A 202 -9.14 -19.07 11.35
C ASP A 202 -8.06 -18.36 10.53
N ASP A 203 -6.92 -18.05 11.15
CA ASP A 203 -5.74 -17.45 10.52
C ASP A 203 -4.49 -18.35 10.62
N SER A 204 -4.66 -19.58 11.12
CA SER A 204 -3.58 -20.56 11.22
C SER A 204 -2.92 -20.84 9.86
N ALA A 205 -1.73 -21.42 9.89
CA ALA A 205 -1.00 -21.82 8.67
C ALA A 205 -1.79 -22.79 7.78
N THR A 206 -2.74 -23.53 8.35
CA THR A 206 -3.63 -24.45 7.62
C THR A 206 -4.94 -23.82 7.17
N ALA A 207 -5.24 -22.59 7.61
CA ALA A 207 -6.49 -21.91 7.29
C ALA A 207 -6.51 -21.41 5.85
N SER A 208 -7.63 -21.61 5.16
CA SER A 208 -7.85 -21.03 3.83
C SER A 208 -7.89 -19.49 3.87
N ASP A 209 -7.65 -18.84 2.73
CA ASP A 209 -7.67 -17.38 2.60
C ASP A 209 -8.99 -16.76 3.07
N GLY A 210 -10.12 -17.38 2.69
CA GLY A 210 -11.44 -16.94 3.15
C GLY A 210 -11.63 -17.01 4.66
N GLN A 211 -11.01 -17.98 5.35
CA GLN A 211 -11.09 -18.10 6.81
C GLN A 211 -10.31 -17.00 7.51
N ALA A 212 -9.13 -16.63 6.99
CA ALA A 212 -8.36 -15.55 7.60
C ALA A 212 -8.97 -14.19 7.33
N VAL A 213 -9.57 -14.01 6.16
CA VAL A 213 -10.34 -12.81 5.84
C VAL A 213 -11.56 -12.71 6.75
N ALA A 214 -12.26 -13.81 7.01
CA ALA A 214 -13.35 -13.84 7.99
C ALA A 214 -12.84 -13.46 9.39
N LYS A 215 -11.72 -14.02 9.83
CA LYS A 215 -11.10 -13.66 11.12
C LYS A 215 -10.71 -12.18 11.19
N TRP A 216 -10.11 -11.64 10.13
CA TRP A 216 -9.74 -10.23 10.03
C TRP A 216 -10.97 -9.31 10.07
N LEU A 217 -12.03 -9.61 9.31
CA LEU A 217 -13.29 -8.86 9.31
C LEU A 217 -13.97 -8.85 10.68
N PHE A 218 -14.01 -9.99 11.37
CA PHE A 218 -14.68 -10.15 12.67
C PHE A 218 -13.81 -9.71 13.85
N THR A 219 -12.52 -9.42 13.64
CA THR A 219 -11.67 -8.79 14.66
C THR A 219 -12.01 -7.30 14.72
N PRO A 220 -12.33 -6.70 15.88
CA PRO A 220 -12.64 -5.27 15.94
C PRO A 220 -11.43 -4.39 15.61
N ARG A 221 -11.67 -3.18 15.07
CA ARG A 221 -10.63 -2.15 14.95
C ARG A 221 -10.69 -1.18 16.13
N PRO A 222 -9.55 -0.71 16.69
CA PRO A 222 -9.55 0.26 17.78
C PRO A 222 -10.17 1.61 17.42
N ASP A 223 -10.06 2.02 16.15
CA ASP A 223 -10.53 3.32 15.64
C ASP A 223 -12.01 3.33 15.23
N ILE A 224 -12.73 2.22 15.43
CA ILE A 224 -14.15 2.00 15.09
C ILE A 224 -14.54 2.24 13.62
N VAL A 225 -13.57 2.52 12.74
CA VAL A 225 -13.78 2.71 11.30
C VAL A 225 -14.03 1.35 10.66
N PRO A 226 -15.01 1.23 9.74
CA PRO A 226 -15.27 -0.04 9.08
C PRO A 226 -14.07 -0.48 8.25
N LYS A 227 -13.74 -1.78 8.37
CA LYS A 227 -12.90 -2.47 7.38
C LYS A 227 -13.63 -2.52 6.04
N VAL A 228 -12.87 -2.51 4.96
CA VAL A 228 -13.39 -2.58 3.60
C VAL A 228 -12.78 -3.78 2.88
N LEU A 229 -13.61 -4.66 2.35
CA LEU A 229 -13.16 -5.79 1.53
C LEU A 229 -13.80 -5.68 0.15
N PHE A 230 -12.99 -5.74 -0.90
CA PHE A 230 -13.49 -5.88 -2.26
C PHE A 230 -13.41 -7.34 -2.69
N CYS A 231 -14.57 -7.88 -3.04
CA CYS A 231 -14.73 -9.24 -3.52
C CYS A 231 -15.25 -9.22 -4.96
N SER A 232 -14.49 -9.81 -5.88
CA SER A 232 -14.92 -10.04 -7.25
C SER A 232 -15.32 -11.50 -7.41
N LEU A 233 -16.61 -11.79 -7.56
CA LEU A 233 -17.16 -13.15 -7.58
C LEU A 233 -17.67 -13.50 -8.98
N HIS A 234 -17.39 -14.74 -9.41
CA HIS A 234 -18.04 -15.32 -10.60
C HIS A 234 -19.42 -15.85 -10.23
N THR A 235 -20.36 -15.87 -11.18
CA THR A 235 -21.75 -16.32 -10.90
C THR A 235 -21.87 -17.81 -10.66
N ASP A 236 -20.92 -18.60 -11.17
CA ASP A 236 -20.83 -20.05 -10.88
C ASP A 236 -20.13 -20.32 -9.53
N ASP A 237 -19.74 -19.26 -8.82
CA ASP A 237 -19.00 -19.38 -7.59
C ASP A 237 -19.95 -19.82 -6.46
N ARG A 238 -20.09 -21.15 -6.34
CA ARG A 238 -20.73 -21.84 -5.21
C ARG A 238 -20.24 -21.31 -3.86
N ASN A 239 -19.11 -20.60 -3.80
CA ASN A 239 -18.64 -19.94 -2.59
C ASN A 239 -19.61 -18.88 -2.05
N TRP A 240 -20.32 -18.09 -2.87
CA TRP A 240 -21.24 -17.09 -2.31
C TRP A 240 -22.38 -17.76 -1.52
N SER A 241 -23.16 -18.62 -2.19
CA SER A 241 -24.33 -19.26 -1.59
C SER A 241 -23.95 -20.20 -0.46
N SER A 242 -22.85 -20.95 -0.59
CA SER A 242 -22.41 -21.88 0.46
C SER A 242 -21.81 -21.19 1.69
N ASN A 243 -21.23 -19.99 1.55
CA ASN A 243 -20.64 -19.27 2.68
C ASN A 243 -21.57 -18.21 3.29
N LEU A 244 -22.66 -17.81 2.61
CA LEU A 244 -23.59 -16.81 3.13
C LEU A 244 -24.29 -17.27 4.41
N GLU A 245 -24.83 -18.49 4.46
CA GLU A 245 -25.50 -19.00 5.66
C GLU A 245 -24.54 -19.20 6.84
N PRO A 246 -23.34 -19.79 6.65
CA PRO A 246 -22.30 -19.76 7.69
C PRO A 246 -21.93 -18.34 8.16
N PHE A 247 -21.89 -17.37 7.25
CA PHE A 247 -21.63 -15.97 7.60
C PHE A 247 -22.72 -15.39 8.49
N LYS A 248 -24.00 -15.57 8.11
CA LYS A 248 -25.15 -15.11 8.91
C LYS A 248 -25.14 -15.76 10.29
N ALA A 249 -24.87 -17.06 10.37
CA ALA A 249 -24.76 -17.77 11.63
C ALA A 249 -23.60 -17.24 12.51
N ALA A 250 -22.45 -16.96 11.93
CA ALA A 250 -21.32 -16.36 12.63
C ALA A 250 -21.61 -14.92 13.10
N PHE A 251 -22.36 -14.13 12.33
CA PHE A 251 -22.84 -12.82 12.76
C PHE A 251 -23.82 -12.94 13.95
N ALA A 252 -24.81 -13.82 13.86
CA ALA A 252 -25.80 -14.02 14.91
C ALA A 252 -25.20 -14.53 16.24
N SER A 253 -24.11 -15.31 16.15
CA SER A 253 -23.39 -15.84 17.32
C SER A 253 -22.24 -14.95 17.80
N ALA A 254 -21.95 -13.84 17.12
CA ALA A 254 -20.88 -12.94 17.51
C ALA A 254 -21.19 -12.30 18.87
N SER A 255 -20.19 -12.28 19.75
CA SER A 255 -20.25 -11.67 21.09
C SER A 255 -19.49 -10.35 21.19
N SER A 256 -18.79 -9.95 20.13
CA SER A 256 -18.05 -8.69 20.06
C SER A 256 -18.45 -7.90 18.81
N PRO A 257 -18.58 -6.57 18.93
CA PRO A 257 -18.94 -5.72 17.79
C PRO A 257 -17.77 -5.57 16.83
N ALA A 258 -18.05 -5.58 15.53
CA ALA A 258 -17.09 -5.36 14.46
C ALA A 258 -17.76 -4.64 13.29
N ASN A 259 -17.12 -3.58 12.79
CA ASN A 259 -17.64 -2.79 11.67
C ASN A 259 -16.92 -3.17 10.38
N PHE A 260 -17.68 -3.50 9.34
CA PHE A 260 -17.11 -3.70 8.00
C PHE A 260 -18.10 -3.44 6.88
N ILE A 261 -17.55 -3.15 5.72
CA ILE A 261 -18.23 -2.98 4.44
C ILE A 261 -17.55 -3.94 3.46
N ILE A 262 -18.31 -4.86 2.88
CA ILE A 262 -17.83 -5.73 1.82
C ILE A 262 -18.50 -5.26 0.53
N VAL A 263 -17.68 -4.84 -0.43
CA VAL A 263 -18.12 -4.48 -1.77
C VAL A 263 -18.02 -5.73 -2.64
N ILE A 264 -19.17 -6.22 -3.09
CA ILE A 264 -19.24 -7.44 -3.90
C ILE A 264 -19.52 -7.04 -5.32
N TRP A 265 -18.64 -7.44 -6.23
CA TRP A 265 -18.84 -7.31 -7.66
C TRP A 265 -19.07 -8.68 -8.29
N PHE A 266 -20.22 -8.87 -8.92
CA PHE A 266 -20.54 -10.07 -9.68
C PHE A 266 -20.15 -9.88 -11.16
N HIS A 267 -19.40 -10.82 -11.72
CA HIS A 267 -18.96 -10.74 -13.12
C HIS A 267 -20.09 -10.95 -14.14
N TYR A 268 -21.21 -11.57 -13.75
CA TYR A 268 -22.40 -11.75 -14.58
C TYR A 268 -23.66 -11.37 -13.80
N SER A 269 -24.85 -11.76 -14.29
CA SER A 269 -26.13 -11.42 -13.68
C SER A 269 -26.15 -11.78 -12.18
N ALA A 270 -26.61 -10.83 -11.37
CA ALA A 270 -26.81 -10.97 -9.94
C ALA A 270 -28.30 -11.12 -9.57
N ASP A 271 -29.14 -11.59 -10.50
CA ASP A 271 -30.59 -11.71 -10.30
C ASP A 271 -30.97 -12.69 -9.16
N PHE A 272 -30.05 -13.59 -8.78
CA PHE A 272 -30.22 -14.51 -7.67
C PHE A 272 -29.90 -13.89 -6.29
N VAL A 273 -29.34 -12.68 -6.26
CA VAL A 273 -28.89 -12.01 -5.03
C VAL A 273 -30.07 -11.24 -4.43
N VAL A 274 -30.54 -11.70 -3.27
CA VAL A 274 -31.68 -11.09 -2.58
C VAL A 274 -31.17 -10.23 -1.41
N PRO A 275 -31.45 -8.91 -1.39
CA PRO A 275 -31.18 -8.05 -0.24
C PRO A 275 -31.82 -8.57 1.05
N PHE A 276 -31.15 -8.35 2.17
CA PHE A 276 -31.68 -8.73 3.48
C PHE A 276 -31.09 -7.85 4.57
N GLU A 277 -31.71 -7.94 5.75
CA GLU A 277 -31.25 -7.29 6.96
C GLU A 277 -31.43 -8.25 8.14
N LEU A 278 -30.42 -8.33 9.00
CA LEU A 278 -30.40 -9.14 10.21
C LEU A 278 -29.94 -8.28 11.37
N ILE A 279 -30.48 -8.56 12.55
CA ILE A 279 -30.12 -7.85 13.78
C ILE A 279 -29.45 -8.85 14.74
N ASN A 280 -28.35 -8.42 15.34
CA ASN A 280 -27.76 -9.07 16.50
C ASN A 280 -28.01 -8.16 17.72
N GLU A 281 -29.00 -8.54 18.53
CA GLU A 281 -29.39 -7.80 19.74
C GLU A 281 -28.29 -7.79 20.82
N LEU A 282 -27.45 -8.83 20.86
CA LEU A 282 -26.37 -8.94 21.85
C LEU A 282 -25.28 -7.89 21.60
N THR A 283 -24.89 -7.70 20.33
CA THR A 283 -23.87 -6.70 19.96
C THR A 283 -24.48 -5.33 19.59
N ARG A 284 -25.81 -5.22 19.51
CA ARG A 284 -26.56 -4.06 19.00
C ARG A 284 -26.11 -3.63 17.59
N GLU A 285 -25.89 -4.62 16.74
CA GLU A 285 -25.45 -4.44 15.35
C GLU A 285 -26.49 -4.97 14.36
N GLN A 286 -26.41 -4.47 13.14
CA GLN A 286 -27.14 -4.96 11.98
C GLN A 286 -26.17 -5.48 10.92
N LEU A 287 -26.62 -6.49 10.17
CA LEU A 287 -25.96 -7.00 8.98
C LEU A 287 -26.92 -6.89 7.80
N ALA A 288 -26.59 -6.07 6.82
CA ALA A 288 -27.44 -5.79 5.68
C ALA A 288 -26.73 -6.06 4.36
N LEU A 289 -27.43 -6.72 3.44
CA LEU A 289 -27.05 -6.81 2.03
C LEU A 289 -27.93 -5.85 1.23
N LYS A 290 -27.31 -4.89 0.55
CA LYS A 290 -27.99 -3.81 -0.19
C LYS A 290 -27.51 -3.80 -1.65
N ALA A 291 -28.43 -3.59 -2.58
CA ALA A 291 -28.08 -3.29 -3.96
C ALA A 291 -27.48 -1.89 -4.06
N THR A 292 -26.65 -1.66 -5.07
CA THR A 292 -26.14 -0.32 -5.41
C THR A 292 -26.75 0.15 -6.73
N ASP A 293 -26.50 1.41 -7.11
CA ASP A 293 -26.89 1.94 -8.41
C ASP A 293 -26.19 1.24 -9.60
N TYR A 294 -25.15 0.44 -9.31
CA TYR A 294 -24.49 -0.40 -10.30
C TYR A 294 -25.09 -1.81 -10.29
N SER A 295 -25.62 -2.25 -11.44
CA SER A 295 -26.39 -3.50 -11.59
C SER A 295 -25.71 -4.77 -11.04
N ASN A 296 -24.39 -4.77 -10.97
CA ASN A 296 -23.60 -5.93 -10.56
C ASN A 296 -22.80 -5.69 -9.27
N ARG A 297 -23.05 -4.60 -8.54
CA ARG A 297 -22.38 -4.31 -7.27
C ARG A 297 -23.36 -4.28 -6.11
N PHE A 298 -22.97 -4.93 -5.02
CA PHE A 298 -23.73 -5.00 -3.79
C PHE A 298 -22.85 -4.57 -2.61
N LEU A 299 -23.47 -3.98 -1.61
CA LEU A 299 -22.85 -3.67 -0.33
C LEU A 299 -23.35 -4.65 0.72
N PHE A 300 -22.40 -5.32 1.36
CA PHE A 300 -22.67 -6.18 2.50
C PHE A 300 -22.04 -5.56 3.76
N VAL A 301 -22.90 -5.01 4.61
CA VAL A 301 -22.52 -4.05 5.66
C VAL A 301 -22.86 -4.59 7.03
N ARG A 302 -21.87 -4.68 7.92
CA ARG A 302 -22.06 -4.86 9.36
C ARG A 302 -21.78 -3.55 10.07
N SER A 303 -22.78 -3.01 10.78
CA SER A 303 -22.70 -1.72 11.46
C SER A 303 -23.47 -1.72 12.78
N PRO A 304 -23.24 -0.75 13.68
CA PRO A 304 -24.14 -0.52 14.80
C PRO A 304 -25.55 -0.20 14.30
N ILE A 305 -26.57 -0.55 15.09
CA ILE A 305 -27.96 -0.15 14.83
C ILE A 305 -28.10 1.37 14.99
N GLU A 306 -27.58 1.90 16.10
CA GLU A 306 -27.49 3.34 16.35
C GLU A 306 -26.21 3.88 15.72
N ARG A 307 -26.32 4.40 14.49
CA ARG A 307 -25.17 4.90 13.72
C ARG A 307 -25.43 6.28 13.12
N ASP A 308 -24.35 7.04 12.94
CA ASP A 308 -24.40 8.30 12.18
C ASP A 308 -24.54 7.97 10.68
N GLU A 309 -25.75 8.09 10.15
CA GLU A 309 -26.05 7.79 8.74
C GLU A 309 -25.26 8.67 7.76
N SER A 310 -24.93 9.92 8.12
CA SER A 310 -24.13 10.79 7.26
C SER A 310 -22.70 10.28 7.14
N LYS A 311 -22.13 9.82 8.27
CA LYS A 311 -20.79 9.23 8.31
C LYS A 311 -20.74 7.88 7.59
N TRP A 312 -21.74 7.03 7.79
CA TRP A 312 -21.83 5.73 7.12
C TRP A 312 -22.06 5.87 5.62
N ALA A 313 -22.93 6.78 5.18
CA ALA A 313 -23.12 7.05 3.75
C ALA A 313 -21.80 7.50 3.09
N LYS A 314 -20.97 8.29 3.77
CA LYS A 314 -19.64 8.66 3.28
C LYS A 314 -18.72 7.44 3.13
N TRP A 315 -18.69 6.56 4.12
CA TRP A 315 -17.87 5.34 4.06
C TRP A 315 -18.36 4.33 3.02
N GLU A 316 -19.67 4.15 2.88
CA GLU A 316 -20.28 3.30 1.86
C GLU A 316 -19.96 3.84 0.46
N LYS A 317 -20.04 5.17 0.25
CA LYS A 317 -19.64 5.82 -1.01
C LYS A 317 -18.15 5.72 -1.28
N GLU A 318 -17.30 5.94 -0.28
CA GLU A 318 -15.85 5.78 -0.36
C GLU A 318 -15.49 4.35 -0.76
N ALA A 319 -16.17 3.35 -0.20
CA ALA A 319 -15.97 1.96 -0.56
C ALA A 319 -16.42 1.68 -2.00
N ILE A 320 -17.60 2.13 -2.45
CA ILE A 320 -18.05 1.87 -3.83
C ILE A 320 -17.13 2.52 -4.88
N GLY A 321 -16.69 3.76 -4.61
CA GLY A 321 -15.88 4.57 -5.51
C GLY A 321 -14.38 4.39 -5.33
N TRP A 322 -13.93 3.40 -4.57
CA TRP A 322 -12.51 3.21 -4.35
C TRP A 322 -11.84 2.72 -5.65
N GLU A 323 -11.02 3.60 -6.23
CA GLU A 323 -10.11 3.29 -7.33
C GLU A 323 -8.68 3.54 -6.82
N CYS A 324 -7.85 2.50 -6.81
CA CYS A 324 -6.52 2.55 -6.18
C CYS A 324 -5.59 3.58 -6.81
N PHE A 325 -5.81 3.95 -8.06
CA PHE A 325 -5.00 4.90 -8.84
C PHE A 325 -5.29 6.36 -8.50
N ASP A 326 -6.41 6.66 -7.84
CA ASP A 326 -6.80 8.04 -7.47
C ASP A 326 -6.41 8.40 -6.03
N GLN A 327 -5.75 7.48 -5.32
CA GLN A 327 -5.36 7.66 -3.92
C GLN A 327 -3.89 8.08 -3.78
N CYS A 328 -3.63 9.05 -2.91
CA CYS A 328 -2.27 9.40 -2.52
C CYS A 328 -1.64 8.30 -1.64
N ASN A 329 -0.30 8.36 -1.54
CA ASN A 329 0.57 7.47 -0.78
C ASN A 329 0.51 6.02 -1.28
N GLN A 330 0.37 5.86 -2.60
CA GLN A 330 0.29 4.55 -3.23
C GLN A 330 1.68 4.01 -3.55
N ILE A 331 1.96 2.76 -3.14
CA ILE A 331 3.15 2.03 -3.57
C ILE A 331 2.68 0.88 -4.45
N TYR A 332 3.02 0.91 -5.74
CA TYR A 332 2.66 -0.15 -6.67
C TYR A 332 3.88 -0.97 -7.08
N ILE A 333 3.96 -2.21 -6.62
CA ILE A 333 5.05 -3.12 -6.95
C ILE A 333 4.63 -3.98 -8.14
N ARG A 334 5.25 -3.74 -9.30
CA ARG A 334 4.97 -4.44 -10.56
C ARG A 334 6.27 -4.99 -11.16
N ILE A 335 6.77 -6.07 -10.58
CA ILE A 335 8.06 -6.67 -10.98
C ILE A 335 7.80 -7.98 -11.72
N ASN A 336 8.39 -8.10 -12.92
CA ASN A 336 8.44 -9.35 -13.68
C ASN A 336 9.76 -10.09 -13.39
N GLU A 337 9.80 -11.40 -13.63
CA GLU A 337 10.92 -12.30 -13.26
C GLU A 337 12.31 -11.82 -13.72
N ASN A 338 12.41 -11.13 -14.85
CA ASN A 338 13.69 -10.69 -15.44
C ASN A 338 14.14 -9.29 -14.97
N LYS A 339 13.54 -8.74 -13.90
CA LYS A 339 13.78 -7.35 -13.43
C LYS A 339 14.23 -7.28 -11.96
N ILE A 340 15.00 -8.26 -11.53
CA ILE A 340 15.74 -8.22 -10.26
C ILE A 340 17.21 -8.07 -10.60
N GLY A 341 17.93 -7.19 -9.91
CA GLY A 341 19.39 -7.07 -10.08
C GLY A 341 20.12 -8.38 -9.76
N ASP A 342 21.22 -8.63 -10.46
CA ASP A 342 22.01 -9.86 -10.29
C ASP A 342 22.44 -10.06 -8.82
N GLY A 343 22.33 -11.30 -8.31
CA GLY A 343 22.79 -11.69 -6.97
C GLY A 343 21.82 -11.43 -5.81
N LEU A 344 20.63 -10.86 -6.05
CA LEU A 344 19.63 -10.59 -4.99
C LEU A 344 18.87 -11.83 -4.49
N LEU A 345 18.75 -12.87 -5.33
CA LEU A 345 18.00 -14.10 -5.03
C LEU A 345 18.88 -15.19 -4.40
N ASP A 346 20.19 -15.13 -4.62
CA ASP A 346 21.16 -16.14 -4.17
C ASP A 346 21.80 -15.81 -2.80
N ALA A 347 21.46 -14.66 -2.21
CA ALA A 347 21.91 -14.29 -0.87
C ALA A 347 21.17 -15.12 0.19
N THR A 348 21.74 -16.26 0.56
CA THR A 348 21.42 -16.93 1.82
C THR A 348 21.69 -15.98 3.00
N PRO A 349 20.88 -16.00 4.08
CA PRO A 349 21.21 -15.24 5.27
C PRO A 349 22.57 -15.71 5.78
N GLY A 350 23.53 -14.78 5.89
CA GLY A 350 24.77 -15.04 6.60
C GLY A 350 24.45 -15.52 8.02
N PRO A 351 25.28 -16.39 8.61
CA PRO A 351 25.03 -16.93 9.94
C PRO A 351 24.86 -15.76 10.92
N SER A 352 23.71 -15.73 11.58
CA SER A 352 23.42 -14.79 12.66
C SER A 352 24.57 -14.81 13.65
N ASP A 353 25.20 -13.66 13.88
CA ASP A 353 26.20 -13.48 14.94
C ASP A 353 25.57 -13.88 16.27
N GLN A 354 25.86 -15.12 16.67
CA GLN A 354 25.68 -15.58 18.03
C GLN A 354 26.64 -14.80 18.91
N GLN A 355 26.05 -14.00 19.79
CA GLN A 355 26.50 -13.73 21.16
C GLN A 355 28.00 -13.90 21.42
N GLN A 356 28.71 -12.78 21.53
CA GLN A 356 29.86 -12.67 22.43
C GLN A 356 29.57 -11.66 23.53
N LYS A 357 28.80 -12.10 24.53
CA LYS A 357 29.18 -12.19 25.96
C LYS A 357 27.94 -12.25 26.86
#